data_AF-A0A0U5BSW5-F1
#
_entry.id   AF-A0A0U5BSW5-F1
#
_cell.length_a   1.000
_cell.length_b   1.000
_cell.length_c   1.000
_cell.angle_alpha   90.00
_cell.angle_beta   90.00
_cell.angle_gamma   90.00
#
_symmetry.space_group_name_H-M   'P 1'
#
loop_
_entity.id
_entity.type
_entity.pdbx_description
1 polymer ?
#
loop_
_entity_poly.entity_id
_entity_poly.type
_entity_poly.pdbx_seq_one_letter_code
_entity_poly.pdbx_strand_id
1 'polypeptide(L)'
;MSLSAAHRTDGGIHRLIATSRQVWRELPAALAIGVITIAGTMPVVGSVFAGAPAWVLGVSTLPFFLVSTGIAHVGVRVSRGERPRVESLAQGDVGVALILSGAMTLSAALIQIDGVARGAGFALTALTLFTAPIIVGYGAIRDRRGISAIRGGLILTAAKPLEAVTLLSVGILVSFALIASAGVLGLVAPVFLATFIAHTVAGMLTELDIYPTSESVS
;
A
#
# COMPACT_ATOMS: atom_id res chain seq x y z
N MET A 1 -27.54 -10.45 -46.69
CA MET A 1 -27.22 -11.26 -45.49
C MET A 1 -25.70 -11.16 -45.21
N SER A 2 -25.18 -10.01 -44.75
CA SER A 2 -23.77 -9.93 -44.28
C SER A 2 -23.40 -8.71 -43.41
N LEU A 3 -24.34 -7.83 -43.05
CA LEU A 3 -24.04 -6.64 -42.22
C LEU A 3 -24.15 -6.86 -40.70
N SER A 4 -24.57 -8.04 -40.24
CA SER A 4 -24.85 -8.30 -38.82
C SER A 4 -23.63 -8.74 -37.99
N ALA A 5 -22.54 -9.18 -38.63
CA ALA A 5 -21.35 -9.68 -37.94
C ALA A 5 -20.36 -8.58 -37.52
N ALA A 6 -20.24 -7.49 -38.29
CA ALA A 6 -19.28 -6.42 -38.04
C ALA A 6 -19.67 -5.51 -36.84
N HIS A 7 -20.96 -5.41 -36.53
CA HIS A 7 -21.44 -4.53 -35.44
C HIS A 7 -21.24 -5.15 -34.03
N ARG A 8 -20.95 -6.45 -33.95
CA ARG A 8 -20.78 -7.16 -32.67
C ARG A 8 -19.34 -7.13 -32.15
N THR A 9 -18.35 -6.88 -33.02
CA THR A 9 -16.92 -6.80 -32.68
C THR A 9 -16.49 -5.43 -32.14
N ASP A 10 -17.06 -4.33 -32.63
CA ASP A 10 -16.73 -2.97 -32.16
C ASP A 10 -17.10 -2.76 -30.68
N GLY A 11 -18.25 -3.29 -30.26
CA GLY A 11 -18.66 -3.22 -28.85
C GLY A 11 -17.74 -3.98 -27.90
N GLY A 12 -17.06 -5.03 -28.37
CA GLY A 12 -16.12 -5.83 -27.59
C GLY A 12 -14.78 -5.13 -27.36
N ILE A 13 -14.22 -4.54 -28.42
CA ILE A 13 -12.95 -3.80 -28.35
C ILE A 13 -13.11 -2.55 -27.49
N HIS A 14 -14.20 -1.79 -27.66
CA HIS A 14 -14.48 -0.63 -26.82
C HIS A 14 -14.67 -1.00 -25.34
N ARG A 15 -15.29 -2.15 -25.04
CA ARG A 15 -15.40 -2.65 -23.66
C ARG A 15 -14.06 -3.07 -23.09
N LEU A 16 -13.20 -3.75 -23.86
CA LEU A 16 -11.84 -4.13 -23.46
C LEU A 16 -10.96 -2.91 -23.16
N ILE A 17 -11.04 -1.88 -24.00
CA ILE A 17 -10.32 -0.61 -23.79
C ILE A 17 -10.86 0.12 -22.56
N ALA A 18 -12.18 0.12 -22.35
CA ALA A 18 -12.77 0.74 -21.17
C ALA A 18 -12.38 0.01 -19.87
N THR A 19 -12.41 -1.33 -19.87
CA THR A 19 -11.98 -2.14 -18.71
C THR A 19 -10.49 -2.03 -18.46
N SER A 20 -9.64 -2.06 -19.50
CA SER A 20 -8.20 -1.89 -19.30
C SER A 20 -7.87 -0.52 -18.73
N ARG A 21 -8.49 0.55 -19.24
CA ARG A 21 -8.29 1.91 -18.73
C ARG A 21 -8.77 2.06 -17.28
N GLN A 22 -9.85 1.38 -16.92
CA GLN A 22 -10.35 1.36 -15.55
C GLN A 22 -9.42 0.58 -14.61
N VAL A 23 -8.93 -0.59 -15.03
CA VAL A 23 -7.92 -1.36 -14.29
C VAL A 23 -6.67 -0.52 -14.05
N TRP A 24 -6.13 0.14 -15.07
CA TRP A 24 -4.96 1.01 -14.94
C TRP A 24 -5.18 2.21 -14.02
N ARG A 25 -6.42 2.72 -13.94
CA ARG A 25 -6.79 3.83 -13.06
C ARG A 25 -6.94 3.41 -11.61
N GLU A 26 -7.45 2.20 -11.36
CA GLU A 26 -7.70 1.66 -10.03
C GLU A 26 -6.48 0.92 -9.44
N LEU A 27 -5.56 0.48 -10.31
CA LEU A 27 -4.32 -0.21 -9.94
C LEU A 27 -3.58 0.54 -8.82
N PRO A 28 -3.22 1.84 -8.95
CA PRO A 28 -2.37 2.52 -7.98
C PRO A 28 -2.95 2.53 -6.56
N ALA A 29 -4.28 2.65 -6.43
CA ALA A 29 -4.95 2.62 -5.14
C ALA A 29 -4.96 1.21 -4.53
N ALA A 30 -5.26 0.19 -5.33
CA ALA A 30 -5.19 -1.21 -4.88
C ALA A 30 -3.76 -1.60 -4.48
N LEU A 31 -2.75 -1.16 -5.25
CA LEU A 31 -1.33 -1.34 -4.95
C LEU A 31 -0.98 -0.66 -3.62
N ALA A 32 -1.35 0.61 -3.44
CA ALA A 32 -1.05 1.36 -2.22
C ALA A 32 -1.68 0.73 -0.97
N ILE A 33 -2.94 0.28 -1.04
CA ILE A 33 -3.61 -0.40 0.08
C ILE A 33 -2.90 -1.71 0.42
N GLY A 34 -2.55 -2.52 -0.59
CA GLY A 34 -1.83 -3.78 -0.40
C GLY A 34 -0.48 -3.56 0.29
N VAL A 35 0.29 -2.59 -0.21
CA VAL A 35 1.61 -2.24 0.32
C VAL A 35 1.54 -1.74 1.75
N ILE A 36 0.58 -0.87 2.04
CA ILE A 36 0.46 -0.29 3.38
C ILE A 36 -0.06 -1.33 4.37
N THR A 37 -0.92 -2.25 3.93
CA THR A 37 -1.38 -3.36 4.76
C THR A 37 -0.22 -4.32 5.09
N ILE A 38 0.65 -4.61 4.13
CA ILE A 38 1.84 -5.45 4.34
C ILE A 38 2.92 -4.71 5.14
N ALA A 39 3.14 -3.42 4.89
CA ALA A 39 4.02 -2.60 5.72
C ALA A 39 3.51 -2.53 7.16
N GLY A 40 2.19 -2.52 7.37
CA GLY A 40 1.56 -2.59 8.68
C GLY A 40 1.83 -3.90 9.44
N THR A 41 2.33 -4.96 8.80
CA THR A 41 2.76 -6.19 9.51
C THR A 41 4.25 -6.21 9.84
N MET A 42 5.06 -5.30 9.27
CA MET A 42 6.49 -5.16 9.60
C MET A 42 6.75 -4.91 11.08
N PRO A 43 5.98 -4.06 11.80
CA PRO A 43 6.15 -3.90 13.24
C PRO A 43 5.97 -5.23 13.98
N VAL A 44 5.01 -6.07 13.57
CA VAL A 44 4.76 -7.39 14.17
C VAL A 44 6.00 -8.28 14.01
N VAL A 45 6.56 -8.35 12.80
CA VAL A 45 7.80 -9.09 12.53
C VAL A 45 8.94 -8.56 13.42
N GLY A 46 9.14 -7.23 13.44
CA GLY A 46 10.16 -6.59 14.26
C GLY A 46 10.01 -6.89 15.76
N SER A 47 8.79 -6.91 16.30
CA SER A 47 8.56 -7.22 17.72
C SER A 47 8.83 -8.67 18.09
N VAL A 48 8.58 -9.60 17.17
CA VAL A 48 8.85 -11.03 17.40
C VAL A 48 10.35 -11.24 17.50
N PHE A 49 11.15 -10.54 16.68
CA PHE A 49 12.61 -10.59 16.74
C PHE A 49 13.21 -9.78 17.89
N ALA A 50 12.64 -8.62 18.21
CA ALA A 50 13.16 -7.70 19.23
C ALA A 50 12.63 -7.97 20.66
N GLY A 51 11.69 -8.91 20.82
CA GLY A 51 11.02 -9.16 22.10
C GLY A 51 10.22 -7.96 22.62
N ALA A 52 9.73 -7.10 21.70
CA ALA A 52 9.08 -5.85 22.09
C ALA A 52 7.71 -6.10 22.75
N PRO A 53 7.30 -5.24 23.72
CA PRO A 53 5.99 -5.34 24.35
C PRO A 53 4.84 -5.21 23.34
N ALA A 54 3.78 -6.00 23.49
CA ALA A 54 2.64 -6.01 22.56
C ALA A 54 1.98 -4.63 22.37
N TRP A 55 1.96 -3.76 23.38
CA TRP A 55 1.38 -2.42 23.23
C TRP A 55 2.14 -1.53 22.24
N VAL A 56 3.46 -1.73 22.08
CA VAL A 56 4.29 -1.02 21.10
C VAL A 56 3.85 -1.36 19.68
N LEU A 57 3.34 -2.58 19.47
CA LEU A 57 2.77 -3.02 18.20
C LEU A 57 1.45 -2.35 17.88
N GLY A 58 0.55 -2.26 18.85
CA GLY A 58 -0.73 -1.57 18.65
C GLY A 58 -0.49 -0.13 18.19
N VAL A 59 0.37 0.59 18.90
CA VAL A 59 0.67 2.00 18.59
C VAL A 59 1.37 2.15 17.24
N SER A 60 2.31 1.25 16.90
CA SER A 60 3.06 1.33 15.64
C SER A 60 2.26 0.89 14.42
N THR A 61 1.29 -0.03 14.56
CA THR A 61 0.46 -0.52 13.45
C THR A 61 -0.75 0.36 13.15
N LEU A 62 -1.27 1.08 14.16
CA LEU A 62 -2.40 1.98 14.04
C LEU A 62 -2.29 3.02 12.89
N PRO A 63 -1.18 3.76 12.72
CA PRO A 63 -1.07 4.74 11.63
C PRO A 63 -1.16 4.08 10.25
N PHE A 64 -0.63 2.86 10.07
CA PHE A 64 -0.71 2.15 8.79
C PHE A 64 -2.16 1.79 8.45
N PHE A 65 -2.94 1.30 9.41
CA PHE A 65 -4.36 0.98 9.18
C PHE A 65 -5.23 2.23 8.99
N LEU A 66 -4.93 3.32 9.69
CA LEU A 66 -5.61 4.60 9.44
C LEU A 66 -5.34 5.11 8.02
N VAL A 67 -4.08 5.11 7.60
CA VAL A 67 -3.69 5.57 6.26
C VAL A 67 -4.28 4.65 5.18
N SER A 68 -4.31 3.34 5.38
CA SER A 68 -4.89 2.41 4.40
C SER A 68 -6.40 2.64 4.20
N THR A 69 -7.15 2.93 5.27
CA THR A 69 -8.57 3.28 5.16
C THR A 69 -8.79 4.60 4.42
N GLY A 70 -7.98 5.63 4.70
CA GLY A 70 -8.05 6.91 3.99
C GLY A 70 -7.72 6.78 2.51
N ILE A 71 -6.68 6.02 2.16
CA ILE A 71 -6.29 5.75 0.76
C ILE A 71 -7.37 4.97 0.03
N ALA A 72 -8.04 4.02 0.69
CA ALA A 72 -9.15 3.30 0.09
C ALA A 72 -10.32 4.23 -0.28
N HIS A 73 -10.68 5.17 0.60
CA HIS A 73 -11.69 6.18 0.30
C HIS A 73 -11.27 7.08 -0.86
N VAL A 74 -10.01 7.52 -0.91
CA VAL A 74 -9.47 8.28 -2.05
C VAL A 74 -9.54 7.46 -3.35
N GLY A 75 -9.14 6.19 -3.31
CA GLY A 75 -9.17 5.28 -4.45
C GLY A 75 -10.58 5.10 -5.02
N VAL A 76 -11.58 4.94 -4.16
CA VAL A 76 -12.99 4.84 -4.57
C VAL A 76 -13.51 6.14 -5.18
N ARG A 77 -13.13 7.31 -4.63
CA ARG A 77 -13.50 8.61 -5.24
C ARG A 77 -12.86 8.77 -6.61
N VAL A 78 -11.58 8.42 -6.74
CA VAL A 78 -10.87 8.45 -8.01
C VAL A 78 -11.50 7.51 -9.01
N SER A 79 -11.91 6.30 -8.63
CA SER A 79 -12.57 5.36 -9.55
C SER A 79 -13.93 5.88 -10.06
N ARG A 80 -14.64 6.66 -9.23
CA ARG A 80 -15.90 7.33 -9.60
C ARG A 80 -15.75 8.55 -10.50
N GLY A 81 -14.54 8.98 -10.84
CA GLY A 81 -14.35 10.20 -11.63
C GLY A 81 -14.14 11.47 -10.79
N GLU A 82 -14.19 11.37 -9.47
CA GLU A 82 -14.10 12.54 -8.59
C GLU A 82 -12.64 13.02 -8.45
N ARG A 83 -12.45 14.31 -8.20
CA ARG A 83 -11.12 14.88 -7.99
C ARG A 83 -10.60 14.48 -6.60
N PRO A 84 -9.38 13.92 -6.48
CA PRO A 84 -8.81 13.59 -5.20
C PRO A 84 -8.58 14.87 -4.39
N ARG A 85 -9.09 14.92 -3.16
CA ARG A 85 -8.79 15.98 -2.19
C ARG A 85 -7.97 15.40 -1.07
N VAL A 86 -6.90 16.11 -0.67
CA VAL A 86 -6.02 15.71 0.44
C VAL A 86 -6.80 15.55 1.74
N GLU A 87 -7.83 16.38 1.96
CA GLU A 87 -8.78 16.27 3.08
C GLU A 87 -9.47 14.90 3.18
N SER A 88 -9.58 14.17 2.07
CA SER A 88 -10.18 12.83 2.04
C SER A 88 -9.29 11.79 2.73
N LEU A 89 -7.98 12.01 2.82
CA LEU A 89 -7.06 11.16 3.57
C LEU A 89 -7.34 11.24 5.08
N ALA A 90 -7.81 12.40 5.55
CA ALA A 90 -8.21 12.60 6.96
C ALA A 90 -9.55 11.93 7.30
N GLN A 91 -10.29 11.40 6.30
CA GLN A 91 -11.55 10.68 6.52
C GLN A 91 -11.35 9.20 6.82
N GLY A 92 -10.14 8.80 7.26
CA GLY A 92 -9.83 7.44 7.66
C GLY A 92 -10.81 6.90 8.71
N ASP A 93 -11.12 5.62 8.62
CA ASP A 93 -12.02 4.95 9.54
C ASP A 93 -11.27 4.50 10.79
N VAL A 94 -11.33 5.34 11.82
CA VAL A 94 -10.71 5.09 13.12
C VAL A 94 -11.22 3.79 13.75
N GLY A 95 -12.49 3.44 13.56
CA GLY A 95 -13.07 2.24 14.14
C GLY A 95 -12.49 0.96 13.52
N VAL A 96 -12.42 0.91 12.18
CA VAL A 96 -11.78 -0.21 11.47
C VAL A 96 -10.29 -0.28 11.81
N ALA A 97 -9.60 0.85 11.81
CA ALA A 97 -8.17 0.88 12.11
C ALA A 97 -7.84 0.38 13.52
N LEU A 98 -8.62 0.79 14.53
CA LEU A 98 -8.47 0.31 15.91
C LEU A 98 -8.73 -1.19 16.03
N ILE A 99 -9.75 -1.71 15.35
CA ILE A 99 -10.07 -3.15 15.42
C ILE A 99 -8.99 -3.98 14.74
N LEU A 100 -8.50 -3.56 13.56
CA LEU A 100 -7.40 -4.25 12.88
C LEU A 100 -6.09 -4.17 13.67
N SER A 101 -5.76 -3.01 14.23
CA SER A 101 -4.60 -2.84 15.11
C SER A 101 -4.71 -3.70 16.37
N GLY A 102 -5.90 -3.75 16.99
CA GLY A 102 -6.19 -4.62 18.13
C GLY A 102 -6.04 -6.10 17.80
N ALA A 103 -6.52 -6.54 16.63
CA ALA A 103 -6.36 -7.90 16.15
C ALA A 103 -4.88 -8.26 15.93
N MET A 104 -4.08 -7.35 15.37
CA MET A 104 -2.63 -7.56 15.22
C MET A 104 -1.90 -7.59 16.57
N THR A 105 -2.27 -6.71 17.49
CA THR A 105 -1.72 -6.67 18.85
C THR A 105 -2.00 -7.98 19.59
N LEU A 106 -3.25 -8.46 19.52
CA LEU A 106 -3.65 -9.74 20.10
C LEU A 106 -2.92 -10.91 19.44
N SER A 107 -2.80 -10.90 18.11
CA SER A 107 -2.07 -11.93 17.37
C SER A 107 -0.61 -12.02 17.82
N ALA A 108 0.06 -10.88 17.95
CA ALA A 108 1.44 -10.83 18.42
C ALA A 108 1.60 -11.31 19.87
N ALA A 109 0.69 -10.91 20.76
CA ALA A 109 0.67 -11.41 22.13
C ALA A 109 0.52 -12.94 22.18
N LEU A 110 -0.35 -13.51 21.33
CA LEU A 110 -0.53 -14.96 21.22
C LEU A 110 0.70 -15.66 20.63
N ILE A 111 1.39 -15.06 19.65
CA ILE A 111 2.63 -15.61 19.05
C ILE A 111 3.77 -15.71 20.07
N GLN A 112 3.83 -14.76 21.01
CA GLN A 112 4.82 -14.74 22.09
C GLN A 112 4.58 -15.83 23.15
N ILE A 113 3.37 -16.41 23.22
CA ILE A 113 3.06 -17.54 24.11
C ILE A 113 3.37 -18.86 23.39
N ASP A 114 4.19 -19.72 23.99
CA ASP A 114 4.51 -21.04 23.43
C ASP A 114 3.30 -21.99 23.32
N GLY A 115 3.44 -23.03 22.50
CA GLY A 115 2.43 -24.08 22.33
C GLY A 115 1.27 -23.70 21.40
N VAL A 116 0.04 -24.12 21.76
CA VAL A 116 -1.16 -23.95 20.91
C VAL A 116 -1.51 -22.48 20.70
N ALA A 117 -1.21 -21.62 21.68
CA ALA A 117 -1.43 -20.18 21.59
C ALA A 117 -0.66 -19.54 20.42
N ARG A 118 0.60 -19.96 20.20
CA ARG A 118 1.39 -19.51 19.05
C ARG A 118 0.71 -19.81 17.73
N GLY A 119 0.16 -21.03 17.58
CA GLY A 119 -0.59 -21.44 16.40
C GLY A 119 -1.84 -20.56 16.17
N ALA A 120 -2.58 -20.27 17.22
CA ALA A 120 -3.74 -19.37 17.15
C ALA A 120 -3.35 -17.94 16.75
N GLY A 121 -2.21 -17.43 17.25
CA GLY A 121 -1.70 -16.12 16.87
C GLY A 121 -1.33 -16.02 15.38
N PHE A 122 -0.67 -17.05 14.82
CA PHE A 122 -0.41 -17.10 13.38
C PHE A 122 -1.70 -17.20 12.55
N ALA A 123 -2.66 -18.02 12.98
CA ALA A 123 -3.95 -18.14 12.30
C ALA A 123 -4.72 -16.82 12.30
N LEU A 124 -4.73 -16.08 13.43
CA LEU A 124 -5.37 -14.78 13.54
C LEU A 124 -4.68 -13.72 12.67
N THR A 125 -3.35 -13.75 12.60
CA THR A 125 -2.56 -12.88 11.71
C THR A 125 -2.93 -13.12 10.25
N ALA A 126 -2.96 -14.40 9.83
CA ALA A 126 -3.34 -14.77 8.48
C ALA A 126 -4.77 -14.33 8.16
N LEU A 127 -5.72 -14.61 9.06
CA LEU A 127 -7.12 -14.21 8.89
C LEU A 127 -7.25 -12.69 8.73
N THR A 128 -6.52 -11.92 9.53
CA THR A 128 -6.53 -10.46 9.47
C THR A 128 -5.92 -9.96 8.16
N LEU A 129 -4.83 -10.55 7.68
CA LEU A 129 -4.24 -10.24 6.37
C LEU A 129 -5.18 -10.52 5.20
N PHE A 130 -5.93 -11.63 5.24
CA PHE A 130 -6.92 -11.95 4.19
C PHE A 130 -8.12 -11.00 4.20
N THR A 131 -8.60 -10.65 5.39
CA THR A 131 -9.87 -9.92 5.54
C THR A 131 -9.70 -8.40 5.52
N ALA A 132 -8.57 -7.87 5.99
CA ALA A 132 -8.34 -6.42 6.10
C ALA A 132 -8.51 -5.67 4.77
N PRO A 133 -7.91 -6.09 3.63
CA PRO A 133 -8.08 -5.38 2.36
C PRO A 133 -9.55 -5.34 1.91
N ILE A 134 -10.29 -6.43 2.14
CA ILE A 134 -11.71 -6.54 1.78
C ILE A 134 -12.58 -5.67 2.68
N ILE A 135 -12.33 -5.67 3.99
CA ILE A 135 -13.04 -4.82 4.95
C ILE A 135 -12.84 -3.35 4.61
N VAL A 136 -11.59 -2.94 4.37
CA VAL A 136 -11.23 -1.58 4.02
C VAL A 136 -11.87 -1.17 2.68
N GLY A 137 -11.78 -2.01 1.66
CA GLY A 137 -12.41 -1.77 0.35
C GLY A 137 -13.94 -1.69 0.43
N TYR A 138 -14.58 -2.59 1.19
CA TYR A 138 -16.02 -2.59 1.39
C TYR A 138 -16.50 -1.33 2.10
N GLY A 139 -15.82 -0.94 3.18
CA GLY A 139 -16.10 0.30 3.90
C GLY A 139 -16.03 1.52 3.00
N ALA A 140 -14.97 1.61 2.17
CA ALA A 140 -14.79 2.69 1.22
C ALA A 140 -15.87 2.72 0.11
N ILE A 141 -16.21 1.57 -0.48
CA ILE A 141 -17.19 1.48 -1.58
C ILE A 141 -18.61 1.81 -1.10
N ARG A 142 -19.00 1.29 0.07
CA ARG A 142 -20.35 1.43 0.62
C ARG A 142 -20.51 2.61 1.57
N ASP A 143 -19.45 3.40 1.76
CA ASP A 143 -19.38 4.50 2.73
C ASP A 143 -19.85 4.08 4.13
N ARG A 144 -19.41 2.89 4.55
CA ARG A 144 -19.73 2.27 5.83
C ARG A 144 -18.51 2.34 6.73
N ARG A 145 -18.74 2.58 8.02
CA ARG A 145 -17.67 2.71 9.02
C ARG A 145 -17.77 1.70 10.16
N GLY A 146 -16.63 1.42 10.80
CA GLY A 146 -16.49 0.58 11.98
C GLY A 146 -17.05 -0.84 11.79
N ILE A 147 -17.90 -1.27 12.73
CA ILE A 147 -18.45 -2.64 12.76
C ILE A 147 -19.26 -2.98 11.51
N SER A 148 -19.93 -2.00 10.90
CA SER A 148 -20.72 -2.24 9.68
C SER A 148 -19.84 -2.60 8.49
N ALA A 149 -18.66 -1.97 8.37
CA ALA A 149 -17.68 -2.30 7.35
C ALA A 149 -17.06 -3.69 7.59
N ILE A 150 -16.77 -4.02 8.85
CA ILE A 150 -16.20 -5.33 9.23
C ILE A 150 -17.17 -6.46 8.92
N ARG A 151 -18.44 -6.34 9.34
CA ARG A 151 -19.44 -7.38 9.06
C ARG A 151 -19.61 -7.61 7.57
N GLY A 152 -19.72 -6.53 6.78
CA GLY A 152 -19.86 -6.64 5.33
C GLY A 152 -18.62 -7.25 4.66
N GLY A 153 -17.42 -6.81 5.05
CA GLY A 153 -16.17 -7.32 4.53
C GLY A 153 -15.93 -8.80 4.87
N LEU A 154 -16.25 -9.22 6.09
CA LEU A 154 -16.16 -10.64 6.49
C LEU A 154 -17.13 -11.53 5.72
N ILE A 155 -18.39 -11.08 5.53
CA ILE A 155 -19.37 -11.82 4.73
C ILE A 155 -18.89 -11.95 3.28
N LEU A 156 -18.34 -10.88 2.70
CA LEU A 156 -17.77 -10.90 1.35
C LEU A 156 -16.58 -11.84 1.22
N THR A 157 -15.69 -11.84 2.21
CA THR A 157 -14.53 -12.73 2.25
C THR A 157 -14.97 -14.19 2.31
N ALA A 158 -15.98 -14.50 3.13
CA ALA A 158 -16.54 -15.85 3.25
C ALA A 158 -17.29 -16.28 1.98
N ALA A 159 -17.99 -15.35 1.31
CA ALA A 159 -18.71 -15.65 0.07
C ALA A 159 -17.79 -15.83 -1.14
N LYS A 160 -16.62 -15.19 -1.16
CA LYS A 160 -15.68 -15.20 -2.28
C LYS A 160 -14.22 -15.39 -1.85
N PRO A 161 -13.87 -16.58 -1.32
CA PRO A 161 -12.53 -16.82 -0.77
C PRO A 161 -11.42 -16.75 -1.85
N LEU A 162 -11.72 -17.15 -3.10
CA LEU A 162 -10.73 -17.11 -4.18
C LEU A 162 -10.33 -15.68 -4.56
N GLU A 163 -11.28 -14.74 -4.56
CA GLU A 163 -10.99 -13.32 -4.82
C GLU A 163 -10.13 -12.73 -3.70
N ALA A 164 -10.38 -13.13 -2.44
CA ALA A 164 -9.56 -12.72 -1.29
C ALA A 164 -8.11 -13.19 -1.41
N VAL A 165 -7.90 -14.45 -1.77
CA VAL A 165 -6.56 -15.02 -2.00
C VAL A 165 -5.86 -14.30 -3.15
N THR A 166 -6.59 -13.98 -4.22
CA THR A 166 -6.04 -13.26 -5.38
C THR A 166 -5.59 -11.86 -4.99
N LEU A 167 -6.44 -11.12 -4.26
CA LEU A 167 -6.10 -9.78 -3.76
C LEU A 167 -4.90 -9.79 -2.83
N LEU A 168 -4.82 -10.77 -1.92
CA LEU A 168 -3.66 -10.93 -1.06
C LEU A 168 -2.41 -11.23 -1.88
N SER A 169 -2.48 -12.16 -2.83
CA SER A 169 -1.34 -12.56 -3.68
C SER A 169 -0.82 -11.38 -4.50
N VAL A 170 -1.72 -10.60 -5.11
CA VAL A 170 -1.38 -9.37 -5.82
C VAL A 170 -0.76 -8.37 -4.86
N GLY A 171 -1.35 -8.16 -3.69
CA GLY A 171 -0.79 -7.28 -2.66
C GLY A 171 0.64 -7.67 -2.26
N ILE A 172 0.91 -8.96 -2.08
CA ILE A 172 2.24 -9.49 -1.76
C ILE A 172 3.22 -9.23 -2.90
N LEU A 173 2.88 -9.62 -4.14
CA LEU A 173 3.75 -9.42 -5.31
C LEU A 173 4.13 -7.95 -5.49
N VAL A 174 3.16 -7.07 -5.28
CA VAL A 174 3.33 -5.63 -5.44
C VAL A 174 4.19 -5.04 -4.34
N SER A 175 3.95 -5.46 -3.09
CA SER A 175 4.75 -5.03 -1.95
C SER A 175 6.19 -5.50 -2.11
N PHE A 176 6.38 -6.73 -2.55
CA PHE A 176 7.70 -7.26 -2.90
C PHE A 176 8.36 -6.42 -4.00
N ALA A 177 7.66 -6.14 -5.10
CA ALA A 177 8.18 -5.32 -6.19
C ALA A 177 8.56 -3.90 -5.73
N LEU A 178 7.75 -3.28 -4.87
CA LEU A 178 8.03 -1.95 -4.33
C LEU A 178 9.20 -1.95 -3.35
N ILE A 179 9.29 -2.93 -2.45
CA ILE A 179 10.42 -3.07 -1.53
C ILE A 179 11.71 -3.33 -2.31
N ALA A 180 11.67 -4.22 -3.31
CA ALA A 180 12.81 -4.49 -4.17
C ALA A 180 13.23 -3.22 -4.93
N SER A 181 12.27 -2.49 -5.51
CA SER A 181 12.55 -1.23 -6.24
C SER A 181 13.11 -0.15 -5.32
N ALA A 182 12.54 0.02 -4.13
CA ALA A 182 13.01 0.96 -3.12
C ALA A 182 14.41 0.60 -2.62
N GLY A 183 14.72 -0.69 -2.46
CA GLY A 183 16.08 -1.16 -2.12
C GLY A 183 17.10 -0.81 -3.20
N VAL A 184 16.74 -1.01 -4.48
CA VAL A 184 17.59 -0.62 -5.61
C VAL A 184 17.77 0.91 -5.66
N LEU A 185 16.69 1.68 -5.55
CA LEU A 185 16.74 3.14 -5.51
C LEU A 185 17.57 3.67 -4.34
N GLY A 186 17.43 3.07 -3.15
CA GLY A 186 18.20 3.44 -1.97
C GLY A 186 19.70 3.17 -2.10
N LEU A 187 20.09 2.15 -2.87
CA LEU A 187 21.49 1.85 -3.18
C LEU A 187 22.05 2.78 -4.27
N VAL A 188 21.25 3.08 -5.30
CA VAL A 188 21.69 3.86 -6.47
C VAL A 188 21.67 5.38 -6.20
N ALA A 189 20.67 5.88 -5.47
CA ALA A 189 20.53 7.30 -5.17
C ALA A 189 21.76 7.97 -4.53
N PRO A 190 22.43 7.39 -3.51
CA PRO A 190 23.62 8.01 -2.93
C PRO A 190 24.79 8.08 -3.91
N VAL A 191 24.97 7.07 -4.75
CA VAL A 191 26.01 7.06 -5.80
C VAL A 191 25.72 8.12 -6.86
N PHE A 192 24.45 8.23 -7.29
CA PHE A 192 24.02 9.23 -8.25
C PHE A 192 24.18 10.65 -7.69
N LEU A 193 23.78 10.87 -6.43
CA LEU A 193 23.92 12.15 -5.75
C LEU A 193 25.41 12.54 -5.59
N ALA A 194 26.26 11.59 -5.21
CA ALA A 194 27.70 11.81 -5.10
C ALA A 194 28.33 12.20 -6.45
N THR A 195 27.93 11.50 -7.53
CA THR A 195 28.41 11.79 -8.89
C THR A 195 27.94 13.17 -9.36
N PHE A 196 26.67 13.51 -9.09
CA PHE A 196 26.10 14.80 -9.43
C PHE A 196 26.79 15.95 -8.69
N ILE A 197 27.03 15.79 -7.38
CA ILE A 197 27.77 16.76 -6.57
C ILE A 197 29.19 16.94 -7.11
N ALA A 198 29.90 15.84 -7.39
CA ALA A 198 31.26 15.89 -7.92
C ALA A 198 31.33 16.64 -9.26
N HIS A 199 30.38 16.39 -10.18
CA HIS A 199 30.31 17.14 -11.45
C HIS A 199 29.97 18.61 -11.26
N THR A 200 29.03 18.92 -10.36
CA THR A 200 28.64 20.30 -10.08
C THR A 200 29.82 21.08 -9.50
N VAL A 201 30.55 20.49 -8.54
CA VAL A 201 31.74 21.10 -7.93
C VAL A 201 32.87 21.23 -8.95
N ALA A 202 33.13 20.20 -9.77
CA ALA A 202 34.13 20.29 -10.83
C ALA A 202 33.82 21.40 -11.84
N GLY A 203 32.54 21.57 -12.21
CA GLY A 203 32.11 22.67 -13.07
C GLY A 203 32.36 24.04 -12.42
N MET A 204 31.99 24.21 -11.15
CA MET A 204 32.25 25.44 -10.40
C MET A 204 33.74 25.75 -10.26
N LEU A 205 34.58 24.73 -10.01
CA LEU A 205 36.04 24.90 -9.94
C LEU A 205 36.63 25.29 -11.30
N THR A 206 36.14 24.69 -12.38
CA THR A 206 36.60 25.02 -13.74
C THR A 206 36.24 26.46 -14.10
N GLU A 207 35.05 26.94 -13.74
CA GLU A 207 34.66 28.34 -13.93
C GLU A 207 35.53 29.31 -13.12
N LEU A 208 35.94 28.94 -11.91
CA LEU A 208 36.83 29.74 -11.07
C LEU A 208 38.27 29.76 -11.61
N ASP A 209 38.79 28.64 -12.10
CA ASP A 209 40.14 28.54 -12.68
C ASP A 209 40.28 29.32 -14.01
N ILE A 210 39.17 29.56 -14.72
CA ILE A 210 39.14 30.37 -15.96
C ILE A 210 39.30 31.87 -15.67
N TYR A 211 39.10 32.32 -14.43
CA TYR A 211 39.46 33.67 -13.99
C TYR A 211 40.86 33.64 -13.35
N PRO A 212 41.95 33.77 -14.12
CA PRO A 212 43.26 33.95 -13.52
C PRO A 212 43.20 35.17 -12.61
N THR A 213 43.53 34.97 -11.34
CA THR A 213 43.76 36.05 -10.40
C THR A 213 44.76 37.01 -11.05
N SER A 214 44.35 38.25 -11.26
CA SER A 214 45.14 39.32 -11.90
C SER A 214 46.34 39.79 -11.05
N GLU A 215 46.87 38.93 -10.18
CA GLU A 215 47.96 39.21 -9.24
C GLU A 215 49.35 38.79 -9.76
N SER A 216 49.47 38.32 -11.01
CA SER A 216 50.77 38.05 -11.65
C SER A 216 51.16 39.05 -12.76
N VAL A 217 50.63 40.29 -12.70
CA VAL A 217 51.20 41.42 -13.46
C VAL A 217 52.05 42.25 -12.49
N SER A 218 53.29 41.80 -12.26
CA SER A 218 54.38 42.62 -11.72
C SER A 218 55.69 42.23 -12.40
#